data_AF-A0A9J7ALI4-F1
#
_entry.id   AF-A0A9J7ALI4-F1
#
_cell.length_a   1.000
_cell.length_b   1.000
_cell.length_c   1.000
_cell.angle_alpha   90.00
_cell.angle_beta   90.00
_cell.angle_gamma   90.00
#
_symmetry.space_group_name_H-M   'P 1'
#
loop_
_entity.id
_entity.type
_entity.pdbx_description
1 polymer ?
#
loop_
_entity_poly.entity_id
_entity_poly.type
_entity_poly.pdbx_seq_one_letter_code
_entity_poly.pdbx_strand_id
1 'polypeptide(L)'
;MSKTIETTIINDRYLEAIGINLISEAAAADPGHAFKKIIPSMAFFCFAFESKLNTYGSHVFQAKEWKKYTNSSLIGKLDWLFSRIKVDITDEINELRNNIIQMIEFRNSLVHSKPINFQEERELIGLENIDEKYIIPKRPENDFMANYSLENAESFQKSVCVFDAVWIHYSKNYFPDYDPSRVIGVSTAKVVQ
;
A
#
# COMPACT_ATOMS: atom_id res chain seq x y z
N MET A 1 -14.71 37.57 -18.66
CA MET A 1 -13.36 37.17 -18.18
C MET A 1 -13.32 35.66 -18.12
N SER A 2 -12.49 34.99 -18.92
CA SER A 2 -12.21 33.57 -18.69
C SER A 2 -11.26 33.46 -17.50
N LYS A 3 -11.52 32.51 -16.62
CA LYS A 3 -10.59 32.10 -15.56
C LYS A 3 -10.09 30.71 -15.91
N THR A 4 -8.80 30.56 -16.06
CA THR A 4 -8.17 29.24 -16.07
C THR A 4 -8.19 28.70 -14.64
N ILE A 5 -8.83 27.56 -14.44
CA ILE A 5 -8.83 26.85 -13.16
C ILE A 5 -7.88 25.66 -13.33
N GLU A 6 -6.73 25.70 -12.67
CA GLU A 6 -5.83 24.57 -12.56
C GLU A 6 -6.24 23.72 -11.35
N THR A 7 -6.48 22.44 -11.57
CA THR A 7 -6.86 21.49 -10.51
C THR A 7 -6.15 20.17 -10.72
N THR A 8 -5.89 19.47 -9.61
CA THR A 8 -5.25 18.16 -9.59
C THR A 8 -6.23 17.15 -9.01
N ILE A 9 -6.46 16.06 -9.74
CA ILE A 9 -7.30 14.95 -9.26
C ILE A 9 -6.40 13.97 -8.50
N ILE A 10 -6.77 13.66 -7.26
CA ILE A 10 -6.06 12.70 -6.39
C ILE A 10 -7.03 11.57 -6.06
N ASN A 11 -6.63 10.33 -6.35
CA ASN A 11 -7.49 9.15 -6.22
C ASN A 11 -7.20 8.28 -4.99
N ASP A 12 -6.24 8.70 -4.14
CA ASP A 12 -5.75 7.90 -3.02
C ASP A 12 -6.86 7.48 -2.04
N ARG A 13 -7.79 8.39 -1.71
CA ARG A 13 -8.92 8.11 -0.81
C ARG A 13 -9.90 7.11 -1.37
N TYR A 14 -10.11 7.10 -2.68
CA TYR A 14 -10.97 6.09 -3.31
C TYR A 14 -10.31 4.71 -3.25
N LEU A 15 -9.00 4.63 -3.51
CA LEU A 15 -8.23 3.39 -3.40
C LEU A 15 -8.24 2.85 -1.97
N GLU A 16 -8.01 3.72 -0.99
CA GLU A 16 -8.07 3.39 0.44
C GLU A 16 -9.47 2.89 0.86
N ALA A 17 -10.53 3.60 0.45
CA ALA A 17 -11.91 3.21 0.77
C ALA A 17 -12.29 1.83 0.19
N ILE A 18 -11.82 1.50 -1.01
CA ILE A 18 -12.00 0.17 -1.60
C ILE A 18 -11.31 -0.88 -0.73
N GLY A 19 -10.05 -0.64 -0.31
CA GLY A 19 -9.32 -1.53 0.58
C GLY A 19 -10.03 -1.80 1.90
N ILE A 20 -10.54 -0.75 2.55
CA ILE A 20 -11.30 -0.82 3.82
C ILE A 20 -12.59 -1.64 3.66
N ASN A 21 -13.34 -1.39 2.59
CA ASN A 21 -14.57 -2.14 2.31
C ASN A 21 -14.25 -3.64 2.16
N LEU A 22 -13.20 -3.98 1.41
CA LEU A 22 -12.78 -5.36 1.18
C LEU A 22 -12.29 -6.05 2.47
N ILE A 23 -11.65 -5.35 3.42
CA ILE A 23 -11.36 -5.92 4.76
C ILE A 23 -12.65 -6.31 5.45
N SER A 24 -13.63 -5.40 5.46
CA SER A 24 -14.91 -5.63 6.13
C SER A 24 -15.65 -6.83 5.51
N GLU A 25 -15.63 -6.94 4.19
CA GLU A 25 -16.19 -8.10 3.48
C GLU A 25 -15.39 -9.39 3.74
N ALA A 26 -14.06 -9.32 3.90
CA ALA A 26 -13.22 -10.48 4.22
C ALA A 26 -13.55 -11.06 5.60
N ALA A 27 -13.78 -10.21 6.59
CA ALA A 27 -14.14 -10.62 7.95
C ALA A 27 -15.49 -11.34 8.01
N ALA A 28 -16.39 -11.05 7.07
CA ALA A 28 -17.71 -11.68 6.96
C ALA A 28 -17.75 -12.88 5.99
N ALA A 29 -16.62 -13.23 5.35
CA ALA A 29 -16.59 -14.26 4.32
C ALA A 29 -16.51 -15.67 4.89
N ASP A 30 -17.05 -16.63 4.15
CA ASP A 30 -16.92 -18.05 4.48
C ASP A 30 -15.45 -18.49 4.56
N PRO A 31 -15.10 -19.43 5.46
CA PRO A 31 -13.78 -20.03 5.51
C PRO A 31 -13.32 -20.52 4.13
N GLY A 32 -12.11 -20.14 3.72
CA GLY A 32 -11.57 -20.47 2.40
C GLY A 32 -12.01 -19.55 1.25
N HIS A 33 -12.90 -18.57 1.49
CA HIS A 33 -13.31 -17.58 0.48
C HIS A 33 -12.75 -16.18 0.75
N ALA A 34 -12.31 -15.90 1.98
CA ALA A 34 -11.78 -14.61 2.40
C ALA A 34 -10.61 -14.10 1.54
N PHE A 35 -9.80 -15.00 0.96
CA PHE A 35 -8.67 -14.62 0.09
C PHE A 35 -9.09 -13.71 -1.07
N LYS A 36 -10.31 -13.89 -1.60
CA LYS A 36 -10.88 -13.10 -2.70
C LYS A 36 -11.08 -11.62 -2.33
N LYS A 37 -11.06 -11.31 -1.04
CA LYS A 37 -11.24 -9.98 -0.47
C LYS A 37 -9.96 -9.45 0.16
N ILE A 38 -9.23 -10.32 0.89
CA ILE A 38 -7.94 -9.97 1.53
C ILE A 38 -6.89 -9.55 0.50
N ILE A 39 -6.67 -10.35 -0.56
CA ILE A 39 -5.60 -10.05 -1.53
C ILE A 39 -5.87 -8.74 -2.29
N PRO A 40 -7.08 -8.51 -2.83
CA PRO A 40 -7.39 -7.22 -3.44
C PRO A 40 -7.31 -6.07 -2.43
N SER A 41 -7.76 -6.25 -1.18
CA SER A 41 -7.65 -5.23 -0.14
C SER A 41 -6.21 -4.78 0.07
N MET A 42 -5.31 -5.73 0.32
CA MET A 42 -3.87 -5.47 0.47
C MET A 42 -3.30 -4.74 -0.75
N ALA A 43 -3.68 -5.15 -1.96
CA ALA A 43 -3.23 -4.51 -3.20
C ALA A 43 -3.71 -3.04 -3.30
N PHE A 44 -4.99 -2.78 -2.95
CA PHE A 44 -5.53 -1.43 -2.93
C PHE A 44 -4.83 -0.52 -1.92
N PHE A 45 -4.40 -1.04 -0.76
CA PHE A 45 -3.56 -0.27 0.16
C PHE A 45 -2.17 0.03 -0.41
N CYS A 46 -1.55 -0.91 -1.13
CA CYS A 46 -0.29 -0.63 -1.83
C CYS A 46 -0.46 0.48 -2.89
N PHE A 47 -1.57 0.46 -3.64
CA PHE A 47 -1.87 1.50 -4.63
C PHE A 47 -2.19 2.86 -3.98
N ALA A 48 -2.95 2.86 -2.87
CA ALA A 48 -3.23 4.06 -2.10
C ALA A 48 -1.94 4.68 -1.56
N PHE A 49 -1.05 3.86 -0.99
CA PHE A 49 0.26 4.29 -0.52
C PHE A 49 1.10 4.91 -1.65
N GLU A 50 1.23 4.24 -2.80
CA GLU A 50 1.98 4.78 -3.94
C GLU A 50 1.37 6.10 -4.45
N SER A 51 0.04 6.20 -4.51
CA SER A 51 -0.66 7.43 -4.88
C SER A 51 -0.35 8.56 -3.89
N LYS A 52 -0.45 8.31 -2.58
CA LYS A 52 -0.11 9.27 -1.51
C LYS A 52 1.34 9.71 -1.61
N LEU A 53 2.25 8.78 -1.81
CA LEU A 53 3.67 9.06 -1.92
C LEU A 53 3.96 9.99 -3.10
N ASN A 54 3.34 9.75 -4.26
CA ASN A 54 3.44 10.65 -5.41
C ASN A 54 2.81 12.02 -5.12
N THR A 55 1.62 12.05 -4.50
CA THR A 55 0.97 13.31 -4.09
C THR A 55 1.84 14.11 -3.13
N TYR A 56 2.33 13.53 -2.06
CA TYR A 56 3.18 14.24 -1.08
C TYR A 56 4.51 14.67 -1.71
N GLY A 57 5.10 13.80 -2.52
CA GLY A 57 6.29 14.13 -3.29
C GLY A 57 6.10 15.32 -4.22
N SER A 58 4.95 15.48 -4.88
CA SER A 58 4.72 16.58 -5.83
C SER A 58 4.65 17.95 -5.13
N HIS A 59 4.28 17.96 -3.85
CA HIS A 59 4.30 19.17 -3.04
C HIS A 59 5.72 19.54 -2.59
N VAL A 60 6.58 18.54 -2.40
CA VAL A 60 7.90 18.68 -1.79
C VAL A 60 9.02 18.89 -2.81
N PHE A 61 8.96 18.19 -3.94
CA PHE A 61 10.01 18.18 -4.96
C PHE A 61 9.55 18.95 -6.20
N GLN A 62 10.44 19.77 -6.76
CA GLN A 62 10.14 20.59 -7.94
C GLN A 62 11.07 20.26 -9.12
N ALA A 63 10.57 20.50 -10.34
CA ALA A 63 11.34 20.44 -11.59
C ALA A 63 12.21 19.17 -11.74
N LYS A 64 13.54 19.33 -11.76
CA LYS A 64 14.49 18.22 -11.95
C LYS A 64 14.51 17.23 -10.79
N GLU A 65 14.25 17.69 -9.56
CA GLU A 65 14.14 16.78 -8.42
C GLU A 65 12.87 15.95 -8.49
N TRP A 66 11.76 16.55 -8.90
CA TRP A 66 10.51 15.81 -9.11
C TRP A 66 10.69 14.65 -10.10
N LYS A 67 11.34 14.89 -11.24
CA LYS A 67 11.63 13.82 -12.21
C LYS A 67 12.49 12.68 -11.64
N LYS A 68 13.45 13.00 -10.78
CA LYS A 68 14.28 11.97 -10.13
C LYS A 68 13.47 11.21 -9.08
N TYR A 69 12.64 11.91 -8.32
CA TYR A 69 11.74 11.33 -7.34
C TYR A 69 10.73 10.37 -7.98
N THR A 70 10.06 10.78 -9.06
CA THR A 70 9.07 9.92 -9.73
C THR A 70 9.67 8.64 -10.29
N ASN A 71 10.95 8.67 -10.68
CA ASN A 71 11.67 7.57 -11.28
C ASN A 71 12.39 6.67 -10.27
N SER A 72 12.38 6.98 -8.98
CA SER A 72 12.97 6.12 -7.96
C SER A 72 12.01 4.98 -7.57
N SER A 73 12.56 3.94 -6.93
CA SER A 73 11.76 2.85 -6.35
C SER A 73 10.83 3.38 -5.26
N LEU A 74 9.77 2.64 -4.92
CA LEU A 74 8.84 3.05 -3.85
C LEU A 74 9.55 3.31 -2.51
N ILE A 75 10.50 2.45 -2.13
CA ILE A 75 11.32 2.67 -0.93
C ILE A 75 12.21 3.91 -1.08
N GLY A 76 12.80 4.13 -2.26
CA GLY A 76 13.60 5.33 -2.53
C GLY A 76 12.79 6.62 -2.46
N LYS A 77 11.53 6.59 -2.92
CA LYS A 77 10.57 7.69 -2.79
C LYS A 77 10.25 7.97 -1.31
N LEU A 78 9.99 6.93 -0.52
CA LEU A 78 9.75 7.08 0.92
C LEU A 78 10.95 7.73 1.61
N ASP A 79 12.14 7.19 1.38
CA ASP A 79 13.38 7.64 2.02
C ASP A 79 13.70 9.09 1.65
N TRP A 80 13.55 9.45 0.38
CA TRP A 80 13.71 10.83 -0.07
C TRP A 80 12.70 11.77 0.58
N LEU A 81 11.43 11.38 0.62
CA LEU A 81 10.39 12.20 1.23
C LEU A 81 10.66 12.41 2.72
N PHE A 82 10.95 11.33 3.47
CA PHE A 82 11.22 11.38 4.90
C PHE A 82 12.47 12.21 5.21
N SER A 83 13.54 12.03 4.43
CA SER A 83 14.74 12.85 4.54
C SER A 83 14.44 14.33 4.29
N ARG A 84 13.64 14.63 3.27
CA ARG A 84 13.30 16.01 2.92
C ARG A 84 12.45 16.67 3.99
N ILE A 85 11.42 15.99 4.50
CA ILE A 85 10.57 16.56 5.56
C ILE A 85 11.17 16.43 6.97
N LYS A 86 12.38 15.86 7.09
CA LYS A 86 13.12 15.67 8.34
C LYS A 86 12.31 14.88 9.38
N VAL A 87 11.74 13.75 8.97
CA VAL A 87 11.09 12.82 9.90
C VAL A 87 12.12 12.28 10.88
N ASP A 88 11.80 12.33 12.17
CA ASP A 88 12.66 11.75 13.21
C ASP A 88 12.62 10.23 13.15
N ILE A 89 13.76 9.58 13.34
CA ILE A 89 13.83 8.12 13.37
C ILE A 89 13.41 7.67 14.77
N THR A 90 12.15 7.25 14.91
CA THR A 90 11.61 6.61 16.11
C THR A 90 11.30 5.14 15.84
N ASP A 91 11.00 4.38 16.89
CA ASP A 91 10.60 2.97 16.77
C ASP A 91 9.34 2.81 15.93
N GLU A 92 8.37 3.72 16.07
CA GLU A 92 7.13 3.73 15.27
C GLU A 92 7.40 4.00 13.79
N ILE A 93 8.35 4.90 13.48
CA ILE A 93 8.75 5.18 12.09
C ILE A 93 9.48 3.97 11.50
N ASN A 94 10.30 3.26 12.28
CA ASN A 94 10.93 2.02 11.83
C ASN A 94 9.91 0.90 11.60
N GLU A 95 8.90 0.74 12.48
CA GLU A 95 7.78 -0.19 12.27
C GLU A 95 7.05 0.13 10.97
N LEU A 96 6.70 1.41 10.75
CA LEU A 96 6.06 1.87 9.51
C LEU A 96 6.92 1.51 8.28
N ARG A 97 8.22 1.75 8.32
CA ARG A 97 9.13 1.44 7.20
C ARG A 97 9.19 -0.06 6.91
N ASN A 98 9.28 -0.88 7.96
CA ASN A 98 9.27 -2.33 7.80
C ASN A 98 7.97 -2.84 7.18
N ASN A 99 6.82 -2.31 7.62
CA ASN A 99 5.53 -2.65 7.03
C ASN A 99 5.43 -2.18 5.57
N ILE A 100 5.93 -1.00 5.23
CA ILE A 100 5.98 -0.53 3.83
C ILE A 100 6.86 -1.44 2.96
N ILE A 101 7.98 -1.95 3.49
CA ILE A 101 8.81 -2.93 2.78
C ILE A 101 7.99 -4.18 2.46
N GLN A 102 7.26 -4.72 3.44
CA GLN A 102 6.36 -5.86 3.22
C GLN A 102 5.26 -5.55 2.19
N MET A 103 4.69 -4.34 2.21
CA MET A 103 3.72 -3.87 1.20
C MET A 103 4.31 -3.89 -0.21
N ILE A 104 5.54 -3.42 -0.36
CA ILE A 104 6.24 -3.38 -1.65
C ILE A 104 6.55 -4.79 -2.13
N GLU A 105 7.04 -5.67 -1.25
CA GLU A 105 7.32 -7.07 -1.56
C GLU A 105 6.06 -7.81 -2.01
N PHE A 106 4.96 -7.67 -1.25
CA PHE A 106 3.64 -8.22 -1.62
C PHE A 106 3.16 -7.70 -2.98
N ARG A 107 3.23 -6.39 -3.21
CA ARG A 107 2.80 -5.79 -4.48
C ARG A 107 3.63 -6.32 -5.65
N ASN A 108 4.93 -6.48 -5.45
CA ASN A 108 5.82 -6.99 -6.50
C ASN A 108 5.58 -8.48 -6.77
N SER A 109 5.38 -9.31 -5.74
CA SER A 109 5.07 -10.73 -5.93
C SER A 109 3.70 -10.94 -6.58
N LEU A 110 2.73 -10.06 -6.30
CA LEU A 110 1.42 -10.08 -6.97
C LEU A 110 1.52 -9.67 -8.45
N VAL A 111 2.15 -8.52 -8.75
CA VAL A 111 2.24 -7.99 -10.13
C VAL A 111 3.15 -8.82 -11.02
N HIS A 112 4.20 -9.40 -10.45
CA HIS A 112 5.17 -10.22 -11.17
C HIS A 112 5.05 -11.69 -10.79
N SER A 113 3.83 -12.16 -10.52
CA SER A 113 3.57 -13.56 -10.20
C SER A 113 4.14 -14.47 -11.30
N LYS A 114 5.17 -15.22 -10.93
CA LYS A 114 5.85 -16.19 -11.80
C LYS A 114 5.49 -17.60 -11.35
N PRO A 115 5.54 -18.60 -12.24
CA PRO A 115 5.51 -19.99 -11.82
C PRO A 115 6.60 -20.25 -10.78
N ILE A 116 6.22 -20.79 -9.63
CA ILE A 116 7.16 -21.13 -8.55
C ILE A 116 7.38 -22.63 -8.60
N ASN A 117 8.58 -23.03 -9.03
CA ASN A 117 9.02 -24.43 -8.97
C ASN A 117 9.78 -24.62 -7.66
N PHE A 118 9.37 -25.59 -6.84
CA PHE A 118 10.08 -25.96 -5.63
C PHE A 118 10.05 -27.47 -5.43
N GLN A 119 11.02 -27.96 -4.66
CA GLN A 119 11.09 -29.33 -4.19
C GLN A 119 11.09 -29.29 -2.66
N GLU A 120 10.28 -30.13 -2.04
CA GLU A 120 10.18 -30.25 -0.59
C GLU A 120 10.42 -31.71 -0.21
N GLU A 121 11.31 -31.93 0.77
CA GLU A 121 11.48 -33.21 1.43
C GLU A 121 10.96 -33.05 2.87
N ARG A 122 9.92 -33.81 3.23
CA ARG A 122 9.36 -33.83 4.57
C ARG A 122 8.79 -35.19 4.92
N GLU A 123 8.73 -35.48 6.21
CA GLU A 123 7.96 -36.62 6.70
C GLU A 123 6.45 -36.34 6.57
N LEU A 124 5.72 -37.29 5.98
CA LEU A 124 4.28 -37.22 5.86
C LEU A 124 3.61 -37.54 7.21
N ILE A 125 2.57 -36.79 7.57
CA ILE A 125 1.88 -36.96 8.86
C ILE A 125 0.38 -37.22 8.69
N GLY A 126 -0.18 -38.07 9.53
CA GLY A 126 -1.63 -38.32 9.59
C GLY A 126 -2.22 -38.80 8.26
N LEU A 127 -3.22 -38.08 7.74
CA LEU A 127 -3.95 -38.42 6.51
C LEU A 127 -3.07 -38.38 5.25
N GLU A 128 -1.95 -37.65 5.28
CA GLU A 128 -1.00 -37.57 4.16
C GLU A 128 -0.36 -38.93 3.86
N ASN A 129 -0.24 -39.82 4.87
CA ASN A 129 0.26 -41.19 4.69
C ASN A 129 -0.73 -42.12 3.98
N ILE A 130 -1.99 -41.72 3.82
CA ILE A 130 -3.07 -42.57 3.32
C ILE A 130 -3.24 -42.41 1.80
N ASP A 131 -3.13 -41.18 1.28
CA ASP A 131 -3.40 -40.87 -0.12
C ASP A 131 -2.67 -39.57 -0.52
N GLU A 132 -2.02 -39.59 -1.68
CA GLU A 132 -1.29 -38.45 -2.25
C GLU A 132 -2.16 -37.20 -2.40
N LYS A 133 -3.48 -37.34 -2.59
CA LYS A 133 -4.39 -36.19 -2.72
C LYS A 133 -4.45 -35.30 -1.47
N TYR A 134 -4.03 -35.83 -0.32
CA TYR A 134 -3.99 -35.06 0.93
C TYR A 134 -2.64 -34.36 1.16
N ILE A 135 -1.64 -34.61 0.30
CA ILE A 135 -0.35 -33.95 0.36
C ILE A 135 -0.53 -32.52 -0.15
N ILE A 136 -0.59 -31.56 0.77
CA ILE A 136 -0.61 -30.14 0.46
C ILE A 136 0.81 -29.61 0.65
N PRO A 137 1.53 -29.25 -0.42
CA PRO A 137 2.91 -28.82 -0.29
C PRO A 137 2.99 -27.49 0.46
N LYS A 138 4.07 -27.31 1.25
CA LYS A 138 4.28 -26.07 1.98
C LYS A 138 4.47 -24.94 0.98
N ARG A 139 3.68 -23.87 1.12
CA ARG A 139 3.82 -22.71 0.23
C ARG A 139 5.19 -22.06 0.45
N PRO A 140 5.94 -21.79 -0.63
CA PRO A 140 7.22 -21.13 -0.51
C PRO A 140 7.02 -19.66 -0.11
N GLU A 141 7.97 -19.11 0.64
CA GLU A 141 7.88 -17.76 1.22
C GLU A 141 7.77 -16.64 0.17
N ASN A 142 8.20 -16.91 -1.07
CA ASN A 142 8.09 -15.99 -2.19
C ASN A 142 6.72 -16.01 -2.90
N ASP A 143 5.79 -16.89 -2.51
CA ASP A 143 4.40 -16.85 -2.94
C ASP A 143 3.66 -15.71 -2.21
N PHE A 144 2.95 -14.84 -2.93
CA PHE A 144 2.14 -13.81 -2.27
C PHE A 144 1.02 -14.42 -1.41
N MET A 145 0.64 -15.67 -1.68
CA MET A 145 -0.25 -16.46 -0.84
C MET A 145 0.42 -17.04 0.42
N ALA A 146 1.71 -16.77 0.68
CA ALA A 146 2.30 -17.00 2.00
C ALA A 146 2.04 -15.82 2.95
N ASN A 147 1.88 -14.61 2.38
CA ASN A 147 1.72 -13.36 3.14
C ASN A 147 0.25 -12.89 3.23
N TYR A 148 -0.72 -13.64 2.68
CA TYR A 148 -2.12 -13.25 2.79
C TYR A 148 -2.66 -13.60 4.18
N SER A 149 -3.08 -12.58 4.92
CA SER A 149 -3.84 -12.74 6.16
C SER A 149 -4.68 -11.49 6.39
N LEU A 150 -5.74 -11.62 7.19
CA LEU A 150 -6.52 -10.46 7.62
C LEU A 150 -5.65 -9.50 8.43
N GLU A 151 -4.80 -10.02 9.30
CA GLU A 151 -3.83 -9.25 10.09
C GLU A 151 -2.87 -8.44 9.21
N ASN A 152 -2.35 -9.01 8.12
CA ASN A 152 -1.49 -8.29 7.19
C ASN A 152 -2.27 -7.22 6.42
N ALA A 153 -3.52 -7.46 6.05
CA ALA A 153 -4.37 -6.45 5.44
C ALA A 153 -4.64 -5.27 6.40
N GLU A 154 -4.93 -5.54 7.66
CA GLU A 154 -5.10 -4.53 8.71
C GLU A 154 -3.80 -3.76 8.98
N SER A 155 -2.65 -4.45 8.96
CA SER A 155 -1.32 -3.82 9.07
C SER A 155 -1.04 -2.87 7.89
N PHE A 156 -1.44 -3.24 6.67
CA PHE A 156 -1.30 -2.39 5.49
C PHE A 156 -2.20 -1.16 5.58
N GLN A 157 -3.45 -1.33 6.02
CA GLN A 157 -4.36 -0.22 6.31
C GLN A 157 -3.76 0.74 7.34
N LYS A 158 -3.31 0.20 8.48
CA LYS A 158 -2.67 0.98 9.56
C LYS A 158 -1.46 1.76 9.02
N SER A 159 -0.63 1.13 8.20
CA SER A 159 0.56 1.76 7.62
C SER A 159 0.20 2.96 6.72
N VAL A 160 -0.86 2.84 5.91
CA VAL A 160 -1.37 3.97 5.11
C VAL A 160 -1.88 5.11 6.01
N CYS A 161 -2.60 4.80 7.08
CA CYS A 161 -3.09 5.82 8.02
C CYS A 161 -1.96 6.49 8.81
N VAL A 162 -0.98 5.73 9.29
CA VAL A 162 0.19 6.27 10.00
C VAL A 162 1.03 7.12 9.06
N PHE A 163 1.21 6.71 7.80
CA PHE A 163 1.90 7.51 6.80
C PHE A 163 1.23 8.88 6.57
N ASP A 164 -0.11 8.94 6.54
CA ASP A 164 -0.85 10.21 6.51
C ASP A 164 -0.59 11.06 7.76
N ALA A 165 -0.58 10.45 8.94
CA ALA A 165 -0.31 11.16 10.19
C ALA A 165 1.11 11.74 10.22
N VAL A 166 2.12 10.98 9.75
CA VAL A 166 3.50 11.45 9.59
C VAL A 166 3.55 12.64 8.64
N TRP A 167 2.89 12.54 7.49
CA TRP A 167 2.80 13.66 6.55
C TRP A 167 2.18 14.90 7.20
N ILE A 168 1.01 14.78 7.84
CA ILE A 168 0.31 15.90 8.49
C ILE A 168 1.15 16.53 9.60
N HIS A 169 1.91 15.72 10.35
CA HIS A 169 2.76 16.20 11.44
C HIS A 169 3.96 16.98 10.91
N TYR A 170 4.73 16.39 9.99
CA TYR A 170 6.03 16.92 9.56
C TYR A 170 5.95 17.93 8.40
N SER A 171 4.88 17.91 7.60
CA SER A 171 4.73 18.83 6.45
C SER A 171 4.37 20.27 6.83
N LYS A 172 3.96 20.52 8.08
CA LYS A 172 3.61 21.87 8.58
C LYS A 172 4.74 22.90 8.40
N ASN A 173 5.98 22.45 8.49
CA ASN A 173 7.17 23.29 8.28
C ASN A 173 7.34 23.74 6.81
N TYR A 174 6.72 23.01 5.88
CA TYR A 174 6.75 23.29 4.44
C TYR A 174 5.48 24.00 3.96
N PHE A 175 4.36 23.81 4.67
CA PHE A 175 3.07 24.40 4.35
C PHE A 175 2.35 24.91 5.61
N PRO A 176 2.72 26.10 6.11
CA PRO A 176 2.08 26.68 7.31
C PRO A 176 0.58 26.97 7.10
N ASP A 177 0.15 27.15 5.84
CA ASP A 177 -1.25 27.38 5.44
C ASP A 177 -1.98 26.09 4.99
N TYR A 178 -1.35 24.90 5.12
CA TYR A 178 -1.98 23.64 4.75
C TYR A 178 -3.05 23.25 5.76
N ASP A 179 -4.29 23.42 5.34
CA ASP A 179 -5.47 22.98 6.06
C ASP A 179 -5.84 21.54 5.63
N PRO A 180 -5.59 20.53 6.48
CA PRO A 180 -5.91 19.14 6.16
C PRO A 180 -7.42 18.89 6.01
N SER A 181 -8.30 19.81 6.40
CA SER A 181 -9.75 19.72 6.12
C SER A 181 -10.09 19.93 4.64
N ARG A 182 -9.20 20.53 3.84
CA ARG A 182 -9.36 20.69 2.39
C ARG A 182 -9.15 19.40 1.59
N VAL A 183 -8.77 18.30 2.24
CA VAL A 183 -8.65 16.96 1.62
C VAL A 183 -10.04 16.36 1.32
N ILE A 184 -11.13 16.94 1.83
CA ILE A 184 -12.51 16.58 1.44
C ILE A 184 -12.96 17.49 0.29
N GLY A 185 -12.35 17.29 -0.89
CA GLY A 185 -12.70 18.01 -2.11
C GLY A 185 -13.57 17.17 -3.03
N VAL A 186 -14.89 17.15 -2.85
CA VAL A 186 -15.80 16.75 -3.93
C VAL A 186 -15.76 17.85 -4.98
N SER A 187 -14.87 17.71 -5.96
CA SER A 187 -14.81 18.63 -7.10
C SER A 187 -16.04 18.41 -7.98
N THR A 188 -16.92 19.41 -8.03
CA THR A 188 -18.00 19.50 -9.02
C THR A 188 -17.47 20.12 -10.32
N ALA A 189 -16.42 19.54 -10.89
CA ALA A 189 -15.96 19.94 -12.22
C ALA A 189 -16.73 19.14 -13.29
N LYS A 190 -17.49 19.85 -14.15
CA LYS A 190 -18.01 19.26 -15.39
C LYS A 190 -16.84 18.97 -16.32
N VAL A 191 -16.69 17.71 -16.72
CA VAL A 191 -15.78 17.31 -17.79
C VAL A 191 -16.22 18.04 -19.07
N VAL A 192 -15.34 18.88 -19.61
CA VAL A 192 -15.48 19.41 -20.97
C VAL A 192 -14.72 18.42 -21.87
N GLN A 193 -15.46 17.73 -22.74
CA GLN A 193 -14.90 16.88 -23.79
C GLN A 193 -14.29 17.74 -24.90
#